data_AF-A0A1C3WZM7-F1
#
_entry.id   AF-A0A1C3WZM7-F1
#
_cell.length_a   1.000
_cell.length_b   1.000
_cell.length_c   1.000
_cell.angle_alpha   90.00
_cell.angle_beta   90.00
_cell.angle_gamma   90.00
#
_symmetry.space_group_name_H-M   'P 1'
#
loop_
_entity.id
_entity.type
_entity.pdbx_description
1 polymer ?
#
loop_
_entity_poly.entity_id
_entity_poly.type
_entity_poly.pdbx_seq_one_letter_code
_entity_poly.pdbx_strand_id
1 'polypeptide(L)'
;MASAVQKIKLSPSRDIPFNKLVLSQSNIRRIKAGVSIEQLAESIAQRTLLQSLSVRAVVDADGTETGMFEVPAGGRRYRALELLVKQKRMAKTQAVPCVVRDGGVAEDDSLAENDERIGLHPLDQFRAFQILRDGGMSEEEIAARHFVAPTIVKQRLRLASVSPKLHEVYADDGMTLEQLMAFAVTGDHARQEQVWDNVSRSQNDEPYQIRRMLTEHTARASDRRAQYVGLDVYEQAGGLVLRDLFQQDDGGWLQDVVLLDRLAIEKLKAEAEAIAAEGWKWISVAVEFSYGHTQGLREIEGKPVDLSPEEQATIDALNAEQAKLETDYQDADELPDEIDQRLGEIESAVAAFEDRPMFYEPTEIARAGVFISIDSEGRLSVDRGYVRPEDEVPASDPDVGQDADVSTEGQEERPSVPRTVIGVGAVLLMLKKMTRTRPGLCRIG
;
A
#
# COMPACT_ATOMS: atom_id res chain seq x y z
N MET A 1 3.46 -52.83 49.76
CA MET A 1 4.81 -52.24 49.73
C MET A 1 4.74 -50.97 48.90
N ALA A 2 4.72 -49.80 49.54
CA ALA A 2 4.75 -48.53 48.82
C ALA A 2 6.14 -48.39 48.20
N SER A 3 6.21 -48.33 46.86
CA SER A 3 7.45 -48.03 46.15
C SER A 3 7.97 -46.68 46.63
N ALA A 4 9.15 -46.64 47.21
CA ALA A 4 9.76 -45.40 47.64
C ALA A 4 10.00 -44.53 46.40
N VAL A 5 9.44 -43.31 46.41
CA VAL A 5 9.64 -42.33 45.32
C VAL A 5 11.13 -42.05 45.20
N GLN A 6 11.73 -42.44 44.07
CA GLN A 6 13.12 -42.14 43.77
C GLN A 6 13.26 -40.63 43.55
N LYS A 7 14.14 -40.00 44.33
CA LYS A 7 14.50 -38.59 44.14
C LYS A 7 15.42 -38.47 42.94
N ILE A 8 15.07 -37.60 41.99
CA ILE A 8 15.92 -37.30 40.85
C ILE A 8 17.11 -36.41 41.27
N LYS A 9 18.25 -36.60 40.61
CA LYS A 9 19.43 -35.74 40.74
C LYS A 9 19.63 -35.01 39.42
N LEU A 10 19.77 -33.69 39.47
CA LEU A 10 20.01 -32.87 38.27
C LEU A 10 21.48 -32.96 37.85
N SER A 11 21.72 -32.86 36.54
CA SER A 11 23.05 -32.79 35.95
C SER A 11 23.79 -31.52 36.39
N PRO A 12 25.08 -31.61 36.76
CA PRO A 12 25.85 -30.42 37.16
C PRO A 12 26.23 -29.55 35.96
N SER A 13 26.19 -28.23 36.15
CA SER A 13 26.77 -27.26 35.23
C SER A 13 28.27 -27.11 35.48
N ARG A 14 29.08 -27.06 34.42
CA ARG A 14 30.53 -26.84 34.51
C ARG A 14 31.03 -26.04 33.31
N ASP A 15 31.89 -25.06 33.57
CA ASP A 15 32.57 -24.34 32.51
C ASP A 15 33.77 -25.14 31.99
N ILE A 16 33.77 -25.45 30.69
CA ILE A 16 34.79 -26.30 30.07
C ILE A 16 35.50 -25.49 28.96
N PRO A 17 36.85 -25.43 28.95
CA PRO A 17 37.59 -24.78 27.87
C PRO A 17 37.21 -25.36 26.50
N PHE A 18 36.97 -24.50 25.50
CA PHE A 18 36.50 -24.95 24.18
C PHE A 18 37.42 -25.99 23.52
N ASN A 19 38.73 -25.89 23.71
CA ASN A 19 39.71 -26.87 23.20
C ASN A 19 39.60 -28.28 23.81
N LYS A 20 38.80 -28.47 24.86
CA LYS A 20 38.49 -29.78 25.45
C LYS A 20 37.15 -30.35 24.99
N LEU A 21 36.42 -29.63 24.15
CA LEU A 21 35.13 -30.05 23.60
C LEU A 21 35.33 -30.67 22.20
N VAL A 22 34.63 -31.76 21.92
CA VAL A 22 34.63 -32.44 20.62
C VAL A 22 33.19 -32.65 20.17
N LEU A 23 32.91 -32.37 18.90
CA LEU A 23 31.57 -32.61 18.35
C LEU A 23 31.31 -34.12 18.23
N SER A 24 30.22 -34.62 18.82
CA SER A 24 29.82 -36.03 18.69
C SER A 24 29.23 -36.31 17.30
N GLN A 25 29.42 -37.53 16.80
CA GLN A 25 28.81 -38.05 15.57
C GLN A 25 27.31 -38.39 15.74
N SER A 26 26.83 -38.47 16.98
CA SER A 26 25.46 -38.88 17.35
C SER A 26 24.39 -37.79 17.17
N ASN A 27 24.72 -36.64 16.54
CA ASN A 27 23.75 -35.60 16.28
C ASN A 27 22.74 -36.03 15.21
N ILE A 28 21.47 -36.20 15.61
CA ILE A 28 20.41 -36.71 14.75
C ILE A 28 19.97 -35.67 13.70
N ARG A 29 20.21 -34.37 13.95
CA ARG A 29 19.77 -33.29 13.05
C ARG A 29 20.70 -33.15 11.83
N ARG A 30 20.40 -33.92 10.79
CA ARG A 30 21.16 -33.95 9.52
C ARG A 30 20.77 -32.86 8.52
N ILE A 31 19.52 -32.38 8.60
CA ILE A 31 18.98 -31.35 7.68
C ILE A 31 19.30 -29.96 8.23
N LYS A 32 19.96 -29.12 7.41
CA LYS A 32 20.23 -27.70 7.73
C LYS A 32 18.95 -26.88 7.55
N ALA A 33 18.11 -26.79 8.58
CA ALA A 33 16.93 -25.91 8.60
C ALA A 33 17.09 -24.77 9.63
N GLY A 34 16.80 -23.54 9.24
CA GLY A 34 16.83 -22.34 10.08
C GLY A 34 18.13 -21.51 10.01
N VAL A 35 18.37 -20.67 11.03
CA VAL A 35 19.48 -19.69 11.14
C VAL A 35 20.86 -20.27 10.74
N SER A 36 21.62 -19.57 9.91
CA SER A 36 22.93 -20.06 9.49
C SER A 36 23.92 -20.14 10.67
N ILE A 37 25.03 -20.89 10.52
CA ILE A 37 26.05 -20.99 11.58
C ILE A 37 26.72 -19.63 11.80
N GLU A 38 26.87 -18.85 10.74
CA GLU A 38 27.44 -17.51 10.72
C GLU A 38 26.53 -16.53 11.48
N GLN A 39 25.23 -16.53 11.20
CA GLN A 39 24.24 -15.74 11.94
C GLN A 39 24.20 -16.13 13.42
N LEU A 40 24.28 -17.43 13.74
CA LEU A 40 24.33 -17.90 15.13
C LEU A 40 25.62 -17.45 15.83
N ALA A 41 26.76 -17.45 15.14
CA ALA A 41 28.04 -16.97 15.68
C ALA A 41 27.98 -15.47 16.00
N GLU A 42 27.39 -14.66 15.13
CA GLU A 42 27.21 -13.23 15.40
C GLU A 42 26.23 -12.99 16.56
N SER A 43 25.15 -13.76 16.62
CA SER A 43 24.21 -13.71 17.76
C SER A 43 24.92 -14.02 19.09
N ILE A 44 25.78 -15.05 19.13
CA ILE A 44 26.59 -15.39 20.30
C ILE A 44 27.59 -14.28 20.62
N ALA A 45 28.21 -13.66 19.62
CA ALA A 45 29.15 -12.56 19.86
C ALA A 45 28.46 -11.34 20.50
N GLN A 46 27.20 -11.07 20.17
CA GLN A 46 26.42 -9.96 20.72
C GLN A 46 25.77 -10.27 22.06
N ARG A 47 25.22 -11.49 22.23
CA ARG A 47 24.35 -11.86 23.36
C ARG A 47 24.97 -12.89 24.30
N THR A 48 26.18 -13.36 24.02
CA THR A 48 26.81 -14.53 24.65
C THR A 48 26.04 -15.83 24.40
N LEU A 49 26.53 -16.95 24.94
CA LEU A 49 25.88 -18.25 24.79
C LEU A 49 24.66 -18.34 25.72
N LEU A 50 23.46 -18.13 25.17
CA LEU A 50 22.20 -18.14 25.95
C LEU A 50 21.76 -19.54 26.42
N GLN A 51 22.17 -20.60 25.71
CA GLN A 51 21.84 -21.99 26.06
C GLN A 51 23.13 -22.81 26.08
N SER A 52 23.43 -23.42 27.23
CA SER A 52 24.62 -24.25 27.46
C SER A 52 24.67 -25.46 26.53
N LEU A 53 25.89 -25.99 26.32
CA LEU A 53 26.07 -27.24 25.59
C LEU A 53 25.81 -28.44 26.52
N SER A 54 25.12 -29.47 26.02
CA SER A 54 25.04 -30.75 26.71
C SER A 54 26.26 -31.57 26.35
N VAL A 55 26.99 -32.07 27.35
CA VAL A 55 28.27 -32.76 27.14
C VAL A 55 28.38 -34.04 27.95
N ARG A 56 29.20 -34.97 27.46
CA ARG A 56 29.53 -36.22 28.17
C ARG A 56 31.05 -36.38 28.24
N ALA A 57 31.55 -36.94 29.34
CA ALA A 57 32.97 -37.23 29.49
C ALA A 57 33.38 -38.32 28.50
N VAL A 58 34.44 -38.09 27.73
CA VAL A 58 35.05 -39.14 26.91
C VAL A 58 35.90 -40.00 27.83
N VAL A 59 35.53 -41.27 27.95
CA VAL A 59 36.27 -42.28 28.72
C VAL A 59 37.22 -43.05 27.81
N ASP A 60 38.38 -43.44 28.33
CA ASP A 60 39.32 -44.34 27.65
C ASP A 60 38.87 -45.81 27.73
N ALA A 61 39.66 -46.70 27.14
CA ALA A 61 39.39 -48.14 27.12
C ALA A 61 39.36 -48.78 28.53
N ASP A 62 39.95 -48.11 29.51
CA ASP A 62 40.01 -48.54 30.92
C ASP A 62 38.91 -47.87 31.76
N GLY A 63 38.02 -47.08 31.16
CA GLY A 63 36.91 -46.39 31.82
C GLY A 63 37.31 -45.12 32.58
N THR A 64 38.51 -44.60 32.37
CA THR A 64 39.01 -43.37 33.00
C THR A 64 38.67 -42.15 32.13
N GLU A 65 38.27 -41.05 32.75
CA GLU A 65 37.99 -39.81 32.02
C GLU A 65 39.26 -39.24 31.40
N THR A 66 39.27 -39.11 30.07
CA THR A 66 40.39 -38.55 29.29
C THR A 66 40.58 -37.03 29.49
N GLY A 67 39.65 -36.38 30.19
CA GLY A 67 39.57 -34.93 30.33
C GLY A 67 38.99 -34.21 29.10
N MET A 68 38.59 -34.95 28.06
CA MET A 68 37.86 -34.44 26.89
C MET A 68 36.35 -34.69 27.04
N PHE A 69 35.54 -33.85 26.41
CA PHE A 69 34.08 -33.94 26.48
C PHE A 69 33.48 -33.95 25.08
N GLU A 70 32.61 -34.92 24.82
CA GLU A 70 31.83 -34.96 23.58
C GLU A 70 30.54 -34.14 23.71
N VAL A 71 30.12 -33.52 22.61
CA VAL A 71 28.91 -32.69 22.53
C VAL A 71 27.84 -33.44 21.71
N PRO A 72 26.98 -34.27 22.34
CA PRO A 72 25.88 -34.94 21.66
C PRO A 72 24.77 -33.97 21.23
N ALA A 73 24.44 -33.00 22.07
CA ALA A 73 23.35 -32.04 21.85
C ALA A 73 23.90 -30.59 21.80
N GLY A 74 23.42 -29.77 20.86
CA GLY A 74 23.94 -28.42 20.63
C GLY A 74 25.04 -28.28 19.57
N GLY A 75 25.16 -29.21 18.63
CA GLY A 75 26.21 -29.18 17.59
C GLY A 75 26.27 -27.90 16.73
N ARG A 76 25.15 -27.19 16.53
CA ARG A 76 25.15 -25.87 15.84
C ARG A 76 25.83 -24.79 16.65
N ARG A 77 25.58 -24.74 17.96
CA ARG A 77 26.24 -23.82 18.90
C ARG A 77 27.74 -24.11 18.97
N TYR A 78 28.12 -25.39 19.02
CA TYR A 78 29.54 -25.79 18.95
C TYR A 78 30.21 -25.27 17.67
N ARG A 79 29.59 -25.46 16.49
CA ARG A 79 30.16 -24.95 15.22
C ARG A 79 30.20 -23.42 15.14
N ALA A 80 29.24 -22.72 15.73
CA ALA A 80 29.25 -21.26 15.81
C ALA A 80 30.41 -20.75 16.69
N LEU A 81 30.66 -21.40 17.85
CA LEU A 81 31.83 -21.12 18.69
C LEU A 81 33.14 -21.45 17.95
N GLU A 82 33.17 -22.57 17.22
CA GLU A 82 34.31 -22.95 16.38
C GLU A 82 34.62 -21.87 15.33
N LEU A 83 33.58 -21.30 14.71
CA LEU A 83 33.71 -20.20 13.75
C LEU A 83 34.25 -18.94 14.42
N LEU A 84 33.77 -18.56 15.61
CA LEU A 84 34.29 -17.41 16.37
C LEU A 84 35.77 -17.58 16.74
N VAL A 85 36.17 -18.79 17.10
CA VAL A 85 37.58 -19.14 17.36
C VAL A 85 38.43 -19.04 16.10
N LYS A 86 37.94 -19.55 14.96
CA LYS A 86 38.63 -19.44 13.66
C LYS A 86 38.79 -17.97 13.22
N GLN A 87 37.77 -17.15 13.48
CA GLN A 87 37.78 -15.70 13.25
C GLN A 87 38.63 -14.91 14.27
N LYS A 88 39.24 -15.58 15.26
CA LYS A 88 40.00 -14.97 16.37
C LYS A 88 39.19 -14.00 17.24
N ARG A 89 37.86 -14.09 17.22
CA ARG A 89 36.94 -13.34 18.09
C ARG A 89 36.71 -14.01 19.45
N MET A 90 37.15 -15.26 19.61
CA MET A 90 37.11 -16.04 20.84
C MET A 90 38.40 -16.84 21.02
N ALA A 91 38.93 -16.92 22.25
CA ALA A 91 40.09 -17.75 22.55
C ALA A 91 39.73 -19.24 22.60
N LYS A 92 40.63 -20.12 22.14
CA LYS A 92 40.45 -21.59 22.21
C LYS A 92 40.31 -22.13 23.64
N THR A 93 40.84 -21.39 24.62
CA THR A 93 40.80 -21.72 26.05
C THR A 93 39.65 -21.05 26.78
N GLN A 94 38.82 -20.24 26.09
CA GLN A 94 37.66 -19.61 26.68
C GLN A 94 36.75 -20.67 27.29
N ALA A 95 36.34 -20.44 28.52
CA ALA A 95 35.46 -21.35 29.25
C ALA A 95 34.04 -21.25 28.67
N VAL A 96 33.48 -22.40 28.29
CA VAL A 96 32.14 -22.54 27.70
C VAL A 96 31.21 -23.17 28.73
N PRO A 97 30.04 -22.57 29.01
CA PRO A 97 29.05 -23.16 29.90
C PRO A 97 28.49 -24.48 29.34
N CYS A 98 28.69 -25.57 30.08
CA CYS A 98 28.23 -26.90 29.70
C CYS A 98 27.43 -27.57 30.82
N VAL A 99 26.51 -28.45 30.47
CA VAL A 99 25.81 -29.36 31.40
C VAL A 99 26.33 -30.77 31.17
N VAL A 100 26.90 -31.38 32.20
CA VAL A 100 27.51 -32.71 32.11
C VAL A 100 26.44 -33.79 32.37
N ARG A 101 26.20 -34.66 31.39
CA ARG A 101 25.23 -35.76 31.50
C ARG A 101 25.93 -37.03 31.98
N ASP A 102 25.42 -37.59 33.08
CA ASP A 102 25.88 -38.86 33.65
C ASP A 102 24.93 -39.98 33.21
N GLY A 103 25.37 -40.83 32.28
CA GLY A 103 24.57 -41.95 31.77
C GLY A 103 23.58 -41.60 30.64
N GLY A 104 22.72 -42.56 30.28
CA GLY A 104 21.79 -42.46 29.14
C GLY A 104 22.44 -42.71 27.78
N VAL A 105 21.67 -42.56 26.69
CA VAL A 105 22.13 -42.74 25.29
C VAL A 105 22.25 -41.37 24.62
N ALA A 106 23.34 -41.11 23.90
CA ALA A 106 23.65 -39.78 23.35
C ALA A 106 22.61 -39.32 22.32
N GLU A 107 22.09 -40.28 21.54
CA GLU A 107 21.04 -40.09 20.56
C GLU A 107 19.72 -39.66 21.22
N ASP A 108 19.34 -40.29 22.34
CA ASP A 108 18.11 -39.99 23.07
C ASP A 108 18.13 -38.58 23.65
N ASP A 109 19.24 -38.16 24.25
CA ASP A 109 19.44 -36.78 24.73
C ASP A 109 19.32 -35.76 23.58
N SER A 110 19.84 -36.09 22.39
CA SER A 110 19.74 -35.22 21.22
C SER A 110 18.31 -35.17 20.65
N LEU A 111 17.53 -36.24 20.79
CA LEU A 111 16.14 -36.27 20.35
C LEU A 111 15.26 -35.46 21.32
N ALA A 112 15.38 -35.73 22.62
CA ALA A 112 14.65 -35.03 23.67
C ALA A 112 14.85 -33.51 23.62
N GLU A 113 16.10 -33.03 23.44
CA GLU A 113 16.39 -31.59 23.30
C GLU A 113 15.64 -30.94 22.12
N ASN A 114 15.45 -31.69 21.03
CA ASN A 114 14.76 -31.18 19.84
C ASN A 114 13.24 -31.27 19.98
N ASP A 115 12.72 -32.34 20.60
CA ASP A 115 11.28 -32.58 20.77
C ASP A 115 10.66 -31.64 21.82
N GLU A 116 11.41 -31.34 22.89
CA GLU A 116 10.98 -30.38 23.93
C GLU A 116 10.96 -28.93 23.42
N ARG A 117 11.51 -28.67 22.23
CA ARG A 117 11.59 -27.32 21.68
C ARG A 117 10.26 -26.89 21.04
N ILE A 118 9.42 -26.25 21.84
CA ILE A 118 8.23 -25.55 21.33
C ILE A 118 8.65 -24.20 20.75
N GLY A 119 8.29 -23.94 19.49
CA GLY A 119 8.53 -22.66 18.84
C GLY A 119 7.75 -21.53 19.52
N LEU A 120 8.33 -20.33 19.54
CA LEU A 120 7.61 -19.14 20.00
C LEU A 120 6.38 -18.93 19.10
N HIS A 121 5.21 -18.70 19.69
CA HIS A 121 4.01 -18.38 18.92
C HIS A 121 4.24 -17.08 18.12
N PRO A 122 3.77 -16.97 16.86
CA PRO A 122 3.97 -15.76 16.05
C PRO A 122 3.54 -14.48 16.78
N LEU A 123 2.41 -14.51 17.50
CA LEU A 123 1.92 -13.37 18.26
C LEU A 123 2.92 -12.86 19.31
N ASP A 124 3.60 -13.77 20.02
CA ASP A 124 4.59 -13.40 21.02
C ASP A 124 5.81 -12.75 20.38
N GLN A 125 6.17 -13.17 19.16
CA GLN A 125 7.21 -12.49 18.38
C GLN A 125 6.80 -11.06 18.03
N PHE A 126 5.53 -10.82 17.69
CA PHE A 126 5.03 -9.48 17.34
C PHE A 126 5.11 -8.56 18.56
N ARG A 127 4.62 -9.04 19.70
CA ARG A 127 4.69 -8.35 21.00
C ARG A 127 6.13 -8.08 21.43
N ALA A 128 7.03 -9.04 21.23
CA ALA A 128 8.44 -8.86 21.54
C ALA A 128 9.07 -7.72 20.71
N PHE A 129 8.74 -7.63 19.41
CA PHE A 129 9.25 -6.54 18.56
C PHE A 129 8.67 -5.19 18.97
N GLN A 130 7.40 -5.15 19.34
CA GLN A 130 6.76 -3.94 19.88
C GLN A 130 7.43 -3.47 21.17
N ILE A 131 7.71 -4.37 22.11
CA ILE A 131 8.44 -4.05 23.36
C ILE A 131 9.83 -3.48 23.06
N LEU A 132 10.55 -4.02 22.07
CA LEU A 132 11.87 -3.48 21.69
C LEU A 132 11.75 -2.09 21.06
N ARG A 133 10.70 -1.86 20.25
CA ARG A 133 10.42 -0.56 19.63
C ARG A 133 10.05 0.49 20.68
N ASP A 134 9.20 0.13 21.63
CA ASP A 134 8.79 0.98 22.76
C ASP A 134 9.97 1.26 23.71
N GLY A 135 10.93 0.33 23.79
CA GLY A 135 12.22 0.50 24.46
C GLY A 135 13.20 1.43 23.74
N GLY A 136 12.80 2.04 22.61
CA GLY A 136 13.57 3.06 21.89
C GLY A 136 14.44 2.55 20.75
N MET A 137 14.45 1.24 20.45
CA MET A 137 15.22 0.71 19.31
C MET A 137 14.58 1.11 17.97
N SER A 138 15.41 1.33 16.95
CA SER A 138 14.91 1.53 15.58
C SER A 138 14.52 0.21 14.92
N GLU A 139 13.76 0.29 13.83
CA GLU A 139 13.37 -0.91 13.07
C GLU A 139 14.59 -1.60 12.45
N GLU A 140 15.59 -0.83 12.01
CA GLU A 140 16.85 -1.30 11.46
C GLU A 140 17.71 -2.00 12.53
N GLU A 141 17.75 -1.46 13.75
CA GLU A 141 18.45 -2.07 14.87
C GLU A 141 17.80 -3.40 15.26
N ILE A 142 16.47 -3.44 15.35
CA ILE A 142 15.72 -4.67 15.62
C ILE A 142 15.99 -5.69 14.51
N ALA A 143 15.96 -5.27 13.25
CA ALA A 143 16.22 -6.11 12.09
C ALA A 143 17.61 -6.75 12.14
N ALA A 144 18.65 -5.93 12.39
CA ALA A 144 20.03 -6.39 12.52
C ALA A 144 20.19 -7.37 13.68
N ARG A 145 19.58 -7.08 14.84
CA ARG A 145 19.69 -7.90 16.06
C ARG A 145 18.97 -9.25 15.95
N HIS A 146 17.96 -9.33 15.08
CA HIS A 146 17.18 -10.54 14.84
C HIS A 146 17.53 -11.23 13.51
N PHE A 147 18.48 -10.70 12.74
CA PHE A 147 18.91 -11.22 11.44
C PHE A 147 17.77 -11.35 10.43
N VAL A 148 16.87 -10.37 10.42
CA VAL A 148 15.74 -10.28 9.48
C VAL A 148 15.83 -8.99 8.67
N ALA A 149 15.12 -8.91 7.55
CA ALA A 149 15.03 -7.66 6.80
C ALA A 149 14.20 -6.61 7.58
N PRO A 150 14.50 -5.30 7.45
CA PRO A 150 13.69 -4.25 8.07
C PRO A 150 12.21 -4.31 7.68
N THR A 151 11.90 -4.77 6.46
CA THR A 151 10.53 -5.01 5.99
C THR A 151 9.78 -6.02 6.86
N ILE A 152 10.44 -7.07 7.33
CA ILE A 152 9.85 -8.05 8.25
C ILE A 152 9.55 -7.41 9.59
N VAL A 153 10.44 -6.55 10.11
CA VAL A 153 10.18 -5.83 11.37
C VAL A 153 8.97 -4.91 11.23
N LYS A 154 8.88 -4.13 10.14
CA LYS A 154 7.71 -3.30 9.82
C LYS A 154 6.42 -4.11 9.80
N GLN A 155 6.41 -5.25 9.10
CA GLN A 155 5.27 -6.16 9.03
C GLN A 155 4.87 -6.70 10.41
N ARG A 156 5.84 -7.09 11.23
CA ARG A 156 5.60 -7.63 12.58
C ARG A 156 5.06 -6.56 13.52
N LEU A 157 5.59 -5.34 13.47
CA LEU A 157 5.08 -4.20 14.22
C LEU A 157 3.66 -3.82 13.77
N ARG A 158 3.37 -3.92 12.46
CA ARG A 158 2.02 -3.68 11.94
C ARG A 158 1.01 -4.70 12.47
N LEU A 159 1.36 -5.99 12.54
CA LEU A 159 0.52 -7.01 13.18
C LEU A 159 0.37 -6.80 14.69
N ALA A 160 1.42 -6.32 15.36
CA ALA A 160 1.37 -5.97 16.78
C ALA A 160 0.41 -4.80 17.06
N SER A 161 0.13 -3.95 16.07
CA SER A 161 -0.79 -2.81 16.21
C SER A 161 -2.28 -3.17 16.08
N VAL A 162 -2.62 -4.42 15.71
CA VAL A 162 -4.01 -4.90 15.63
C VAL A 162 -4.67 -4.95 17.02
N SER A 163 -5.99 -4.85 17.09
CA SER A 163 -6.76 -4.88 18.35
C SER A 163 -6.34 -6.04 19.26
N PRO A 164 -6.13 -5.80 20.57
CA PRO A 164 -5.86 -6.84 21.55
C PRO A 164 -6.90 -7.96 21.56
N LYS A 165 -8.18 -7.65 21.31
CA LYS A 165 -9.26 -8.66 21.26
C LYS A 165 -9.05 -9.65 20.10
N LEU A 166 -8.57 -9.16 18.95
CA LEU A 166 -8.23 -10.04 17.83
C LEU A 166 -6.96 -10.85 18.09
N HIS A 167 -6.01 -10.30 18.85
CA HIS A 167 -4.85 -11.06 19.30
C HIS A 167 -5.24 -12.22 20.21
N GLU A 168 -6.21 -12.05 21.11
CA GLU A 168 -6.73 -13.13 21.95
C GLU A 168 -7.35 -14.24 21.10
N VAL A 169 -8.23 -13.87 20.15
CA VAL A 169 -8.82 -14.84 19.23
C VAL A 169 -7.76 -15.57 18.39
N TYR A 170 -6.71 -14.87 17.96
CA TYR A 170 -5.58 -15.50 17.25
C TYR A 170 -4.76 -16.43 18.15
N ALA A 171 -4.57 -16.07 19.42
CA ALA A 171 -3.87 -16.91 20.39
C ALA A 171 -4.63 -18.21 20.71
N ASP A 172 -5.96 -18.16 20.65
CA ASP A 172 -6.86 -19.30 20.87
C ASP A 172 -7.11 -20.13 19.58
N ASP A 173 -6.27 -19.97 18.55
CA ASP A 173 -6.41 -20.61 17.23
C ASP A 173 -7.77 -20.34 16.53
N GLY A 174 -8.47 -19.27 16.94
CA GLY A 174 -9.76 -18.85 16.39
C GLY A 174 -9.69 -18.09 15.07
N MET A 175 -8.49 -17.70 14.63
CA MET A 175 -8.25 -17.12 13.31
C MET A 175 -6.88 -17.53 12.76
N THR A 176 -6.70 -17.45 11.45
CA THR A 176 -5.41 -17.70 10.79
C THR A 176 -4.55 -16.44 10.74
N LEU A 177 -3.25 -16.61 10.47
CA LEU A 177 -2.33 -15.49 10.28
C LEU A 177 -2.75 -14.58 9.10
N GLU A 178 -3.26 -15.16 8.02
CA GLU A 178 -3.71 -14.40 6.85
C GLU A 178 -4.93 -13.52 7.16
N GLN A 179 -5.84 -14.03 7.99
CA GLN A 179 -6.97 -13.25 8.50
C GLN A 179 -6.49 -12.09 9.38
N LEU A 180 -5.54 -12.34 10.28
CA LEU A 180 -4.96 -11.27 11.11
C LEU A 180 -4.26 -10.20 10.24
N MET A 181 -3.54 -10.61 9.19
CA MET A 181 -2.92 -9.69 8.22
C MET A 181 -3.96 -8.83 7.50
N ALA A 182 -5.17 -9.33 7.24
CA ALA A 182 -6.26 -8.53 6.65
C ALA A 182 -6.75 -7.42 7.60
N PHE A 183 -6.81 -7.67 8.91
CA PHE A 183 -7.19 -6.65 9.89
C PHE A 183 -6.14 -5.54 10.04
N ALA A 184 -4.90 -5.84 9.70
CA ALA A 184 -3.80 -4.89 9.75
C ALA A 184 -3.86 -3.81 8.64
N VAL A 185 -4.88 -3.76 7.80
CA VAL A 185 -5.10 -2.65 6.84
C VAL A 185 -5.44 -1.35 7.55
N THR A 186 -6.25 -1.41 8.61
CA THR A 186 -6.64 -0.23 9.40
C THR A 186 -6.04 -0.25 10.79
N GLY A 187 -5.80 0.92 11.37
CA GLY A 187 -5.42 1.08 12.79
C GLY A 187 -6.62 1.27 13.72
N ASP A 188 -7.85 1.31 13.20
CA ASP A 188 -9.07 1.49 13.99
C ASP A 188 -9.51 0.16 14.63
N HIS A 189 -9.21 0.01 15.92
CA HIS A 189 -9.56 -1.17 16.69
C HIS A 189 -11.09 -1.41 16.77
N ALA A 190 -11.89 -0.35 16.88
CA ALA A 190 -13.34 -0.49 16.96
C ALA A 190 -13.92 -1.04 15.65
N ARG A 191 -13.42 -0.56 14.51
CA ARG A 191 -13.81 -1.09 13.19
C ARG A 191 -13.33 -2.52 12.97
N GLN A 192 -12.10 -2.85 13.39
CA GLN A 192 -11.57 -4.22 13.33
C GLN A 192 -12.48 -5.20 14.09
N GLU A 193 -12.83 -4.87 15.33
CA GLU A 193 -13.69 -5.71 16.17
C GLU A 193 -15.10 -5.84 15.61
N GLN A 194 -15.68 -4.74 15.09
CA GLN A 194 -16.98 -4.76 14.45
C GLN A 194 -17.00 -5.69 13.22
N VAL A 195 -15.95 -5.62 12.38
CA VAL A 195 -15.84 -6.49 11.21
C VAL A 195 -15.68 -7.94 11.63
N TRP A 196 -14.82 -8.22 12.62
CA TRP A 196 -14.64 -9.57 13.17
C TRP A 196 -15.95 -10.17 13.70
N ASP A 197 -16.71 -9.42 14.48
CA ASP A 197 -18.00 -9.87 15.02
C ASP A 197 -19.02 -10.19 13.89
N ASN A 198 -18.89 -9.57 12.72
CA ASN A 198 -19.74 -9.83 11.55
C ASN A 198 -19.25 -11.05 10.74
N VAL A 199 -17.97 -11.13 10.42
CA VAL A 199 -17.42 -12.25 9.63
C VAL A 199 -17.46 -13.57 10.40
N SER A 200 -17.18 -13.56 11.70
CA SER A 200 -17.26 -14.75 12.56
C SER A 200 -18.69 -15.32 12.64
N ARG A 201 -19.71 -14.46 12.66
CA ARG A 201 -21.12 -14.89 12.66
C ARG A 201 -21.59 -15.43 11.31
N SER A 202 -21.08 -14.85 10.23
CA SER A 202 -21.48 -15.20 8.87
C SER A 202 -20.65 -16.34 8.27
N GLN A 203 -19.57 -16.76 8.93
CA GLN A 203 -18.56 -17.72 8.43
C GLN A 203 -17.97 -17.31 7.07
N ASN A 204 -17.94 -16.00 6.79
CA ASN A 204 -17.34 -15.42 5.59
C ASN A 204 -16.07 -14.64 6.00
N ASP A 205 -15.15 -15.33 6.64
CA ASP A 205 -13.92 -14.82 7.24
C ASP A 205 -12.71 -14.92 6.29
N GLU A 206 -12.96 -15.04 4.99
CA GLU A 206 -11.91 -14.99 3.97
C GLU A 206 -11.13 -13.65 4.02
N PRO A 207 -9.79 -13.65 3.92
CA PRO A 207 -8.98 -12.44 4.05
C PRO A 207 -9.39 -11.30 3.11
N TYR A 208 -9.75 -11.61 1.85
CA TYR A 208 -10.25 -10.62 0.89
C TYR A 208 -11.55 -9.95 1.36
N GLN A 209 -12.47 -10.74 1.93
CA GLN A 209 -13.76 -10.24 2.40
C GLN A 209 -13.58 -9.34 3.62
N ILE A 210 -12.68 -9.70 4.54
CA ILE A 210 -12.30 -8.86 5.68
C ILE A 210 -11.77 -7.51 5.19
N ARG A 211 -10.80 -7.50 4.26
CA ARG A 211 -10.24 -6.26 3.69
C ARG A 211 -11.32 -5.40 3.05
N ARG A 212 -12.21 -6.01 2.26
CA ARG A 212 -13.32 -5.32 1.60
C ARG A 212 -14.25 -4.65 2.61
N MET A 213 -14.59 -5.31 3.71
CA MET A 213 -15.45 -4.74 4.76
C MET A 213 -14.74 -3.63 5.55
N LEU A 214 -13.43 -3.74 5.78
CA LEU A 214 -12.64 -2.70 6.45
C LEU A 214 -12.52 -1.43 5.59
N THR A 215 -12.50 -1.59 4.27
CA THR A 215 -12.29 -0.50 3.29
C THR A 215 -13.58 0.00 2.61
N GLU A 216 -14.75 -0.51 3.02
CA GLU A 216 -16.05 -0.19 2.39
C GLU A 216 -16.39 1.30 2.37
N HIS A 217 -15.97 2.05 3.38
CA HIS A 217 -16.23 3.49 3.50
C HIS A 217 -15.05 4.37 3.09
N THR A 218 -14.09 3.79 2.37
CA THR A 218 -12.87 4.47 1.92
C THR A 218 -12.85 4.59 0.40
N ALA A 219 -12.17 5.60 -0.12
CA ALA A 219 -11.94 5.72 -1.56
C ALA A 219 -10.58 5.10 -1.93
N ARG A 220 -10.46 4.44 -3.07
CA ARG A 220 -9.15 3.95 -3.55
C ARG A 220 -8.31 5.11 -4.06
N ALA A 221 -6.98 4.97 -4.00
CA ALA A 221 -6.08 5.93 -4.64
C ALA A 221 -6.27 6.02 -6.17
N SER A 222 -6.75 4.95 -6.80
CA SER A 222 -7.15 4.91 -8.22
C SER A 222 -8.53 5.51 -8.52
N ASP A 223 -9.25 6.01 -7.50
CA ASP A 223 -10.48 6.76 -7.74
C ASP A 223 -10.12 8.06 -8.50
N ARG A 224 -10.88 8.37 -9.56
CA ARG A 224 -10.67 9.58 -10.38
C ARG A 224 -10.60 10.86 -9.54
N ARG A 225 -11.34 10.93 -8.43
CA ARG A 225 -11.29 12.06 -7.48
C ARG A 225 -9.93 12.15 -6.80
N ALA A 226 -9.38 11.01 -6.37
CA ALA A 226 -8.08 10.93 -5.71
C ALA A 226 -6.94 11.26 -6.68
N GLN A 227 -7.04 10.80 -7.93
CA GLN A 227 -6.10 11.16 -9.00
C GLN A 227 -6.17 12.66 -9.34
N TYR A 228 -7.38 13.22 -9.43
CA TYR A 228 -7.58 14.64 -9.74
C TYR A 228 -7.08 15.57 -8.63
N VAL A 229 -7.34 15.24 -7.36
CA VAL A 229 -6.84 16.03 -6.22
C VAL A 229 -5.34 15.81 -6.01
N GLY A 230 -4.88 14.57 -6.18
CA GLY A 230 -3.53 14.12 -5.82
C GLY A 230 -3.43 13.69 -4.35
N LEU A 231 -2.68 12.61 -4.09
CA LEU A 231 -2.51 12.08 -2.74
C LEU A 231 -1.79 13.07 -1.82
N ASP A 232 -0.80 13.80 -2.33
CA ASP A 232 -0.03 14.78 -1.54
C ASP A 232 -0.90 15.92 -1.03
N VAL A 233 -1.82 16.42 -1.86
CA VAL A 233 -2.75 17.50 -1.48
C VAL A 233 -3.74 17.00 -0.43
N TYR A 234 -4.24 15.77 -0.59
CA TYR A 234 -5.13 15.14 0.38
C TYR A 234 -4.43 14.91 1.73
N GLU A 235 -3.19 14.43 1.74
CA GLU A 235 -2.39 14.26 2.96
C GLU A 235 -2.08 15.61 3.63
N GLN A 236 -1.74 16.65 2.86
CA GLN A 236 -1.52 18.02 3.37
C GLN A 236 -2.78 18.64 3.98
N ALA A 237 -3.96 18.29 3.47
CA ALA A 237 -5.24 18.69 4.04
C ALA A 237 -5.62 17.91 5.33
N GLY A 238 -4.74 17.02 5.81
CA GLY A 238 -4.94 16.20 7.00
C GLY A 238 -5.66 14.88 6.72
N GLY A 239 -5.81 14.50 5.45
CA GLY A 239 -6.37 13.22 5.04
C GLY A 239 -5.44 12.05 5.36
N LEU A 240 -6.01 10.93 5.81
CA LEU A 240 -5.27 9.71 6.10
C LEU A 240 -5.39 8.73 4.93
N VAL A 241 -4.25 8.24 4.45
CA VAL A 241 -4.15 7.16 3.46
C VAL A 241 -3.73 5.88 4.17
N LEU A 242 -4.62 4.90 4.18
CA LEU A 242 -4.35 3.55 4.66
C LEU A 242 -3.59 2.81 3.57
N ARG A 243 -2.44 2.22 3.91
CA ARG A 243 -1.68 1.36 2.99
C ARG A 243 -1.58 -0.05 3.56
N ASP A 244 -1.76 -1.03 2.70
CA ASP A 244 -1.59 -2.43 3.04
C ASP A 244 -0.12 -2.82 2.91
N LEU A 245 0.47 -3.24 4.02
CA LEU A 245 1.87 -3.65 4.04
C LEU A 245 2.08 -5.10 3.55
N PHE A 246 1.00 -5.84 3.31
CA PHE A 246 1.01 -7.26 2.99
C PHE A 246 0.58 -7.58 1.55
N GLN A 247 -0.02 -6.64 0.83
CA GLN A 247 -0.38 -6.78 -0.59
C GLN A 247 -0.14 -5.47 -1.34
N GLN A 248 0.03 -5.57 -2.67
CA GLN A 248 -0.03 -4.40 -3.54
C GLN A 248 -1.46 -3.83 -3.51
N ASP A 249 -1.58 -2.53 -3.24
CA ASP A 249 -2.84 -1.84 -3.03
C ASP A 249 -3.02 -0.60 -3.94
N ASP A 250 -2.20 -0.50 -5.00
CA ASP A 250 -2.26 0.55 -6.01
C ASP A 250 -2.31 1.99 -5.43
N GLY A 251 -1.59 2.22 -4.32
CA GLY A 251 -1.51 3.52 -3.65
C GLY A 251 -2.39 3.64 -2.40
N GLY A 252 -3.18 2.62 -2.08
CA GLY A 252 -3.92 2.49 -0.82
C GLY A 252 -5.33 3.08 -0.84
N TRP A 253 -5.86 3.36 0.35
CA TRP A 253 -7.23 3.81 0.57
C TRP A 253 -7.30 5.12 1.38
N LEU A 254 -7.99 6.11 0.84
CA LEU A 254 -8.28 7.38 1.47
C LEU A 254 -9.44 7.19 2.46
N GLN A 255 -9.16 7.42 3.74
CA GLN A 255 -10.11 7.17 4.82
C GLN A 255 -11.27 8.18 4.85
N ASP A 256 -11.01 9.46 4.53
CA ASP A 256 -11.99 10.53 4.57
C ASP A 256 -12.48 10.90 3.15
N VAL A 257 -13.53 10.20 2.72
CA VAL A 257 -14.19 10.44 1.43
C VAL A 257 -14.84 11.82 1.38
N VAL A 258 -15.29 12.36 2.53
CA VAL A 258 -15.95 13.67 2.59
C VAL A 258 -14.93 14.80 2.37
N LEU A 259 -13.74 14.66 2.94
CA LEU A 259 -12.62 15.56 2.65
C LEU A 259 -12.22 15.48 1.18
N LEU A 260 -12.11 14.27 0.61
CA LEU A 260 -11.81 14.08 -0.80
C LEU A 260 -12.83 14.77 -1.71
N ASP A 261 -14.12 14.58 -1.45
CA ASP A 261 -15.19 15.23 -2.20
C ASP A 261 -15.13 16.75 -2.12
N ARG A 262 -14.82 17.29 -0.92
CA ARG A 262 -14.67 18.73 -0.74
C ARG A 262 -13.51 19.29 -1.55
N LEU A 263 -12.33 18.67 -1.46
CA LEU A 263 -11.13 19.11 -2.19
C LEU A 263 -11.34 19.03 -3.71
N ALA A 264 -11.97 17.96 -4.20
CA ALA A 264 -12.29 17.82 -5.62
C ALA A 264 -13.24 18.93 -6.10
N ILE A 265 -14.31 19.23 -5.33
CA ILE A 265 -15.26 20.29 -5.68
C ILE A 265 -14.61 21.68 -5.60
N GLU A 266 -13.78 21.94 -4.59
CA GLU A 266 -13.07 23.23 -4.46
C GLU A 266 -12.11 23.45 -5.64
N LYS A 267 -11.36 22.42 -6.03
CA LYS A 267 -10.48 22.47 -7.20
C LYS A 267 -11.28 22.68 -8.50
N LEU A 268 -12.35 21.93 -8.72
CA LEU A 268 -13.23 22.10 -9.88
C LEU A 268 -13.86 23.50 -9.94
N LYS A 269 -14.22 24.10 -8.80
CA LYS A 269 -14.74 25.47 -8.73
C LYS A 269 -13.70 26.51 -9.12
N ALA A 270 -12.45 26.35 -8.66
CA ALA A 270 -11.37 27.26 -9.02
C ALA A 270 -11.12 27.23 -10.55
N GLU A 271 -11.12 26.04 -11.15
CA GLU A 271 -11.02 25.89 -12.61
C GLU A 271 -12.24 26.49 -13.33
N ALA A 272 -13.45 26.30 -12.79
CA ALA A 272 -14.65 26.91 -13.34
C ALA A 272 -14.64 28.43 -13.28
N GLU A 273 -14.08 29.02 -12.23
CA GLU A 273 -13.88 30.48 -12.12
C GLU A 273 -12.85 30.99 -13.14
N ALA A 274 -11.78 30.22 -13.40
CA ALA A 274 -10.82 30.55 -14.45
C ALA A 274 -11.48 30.53 -15.85
N ILE A 275 -12.29 29.50 -16.13
CA ILE A 275 -13.02 29.38 -17.41
C ILE A 275 -14.15 30.41 -17.52
N ALA A 276 -14.74 30.85 -16.41
CA ALA A 276 -15.74 31.93 -16.42
C ALA A 276 -15.16 33.24 -16.96
N ALA A 277 -13.84 33.47 -16.86
CA ALA A 277 -13.19 34.63 -17.45
C ALA A 277 -13.22 34.61 -18.99
N GLU A 278 -13.46 33.46 -19.62
CA GLU A 278 -13.64 33.32 -21.08
C GLU A 278 -14.99 33.91 -21.56
N GLY A 279 -15.97 34.12 -20.66
CA GLY A 279 -17.23 34.82 -20.96
C GLY A 279 -18.42 33.94 -21.35
N TRP A 280 -18.35 32.62 -21.10
CA TRP A 280 -19.44 31.68 -21.38
C TRP A 280 -20.75 32.05 -20.68
N LYS A 281 -21.90 31.74 -21.27
CA LYS A 281 -23.21 32.05 -20.69
C LYS A 281 -23.46 31.32 -19.37
N TRP A 282 -23.12 30.04 -19.34
CA TRP A 282 -23.26 29.18 -18.17
C TRP A 282 -22.14 28.16 -18.10
N ILE A 283 -21.78 27.75 -16.89
CA ILE A 283 -20.83 26.67 -16.62
C ILE A 283 -21.51 25.68 -15.70
N SER A 284 -21.50 24.41 -16.07
CA SER A 284 -22.01 23.32 -15.24
C SER A 284 -20.84 22.49 -14.74
N VAL A 285 -20.69 22.38 -13.42
CA VAL A 285 -19.60 21.67 -12.77
C VAL A 285 -20.13 20.47 -12.01
N ALA A 286 -19.60 19.28 -12.30
CA ALA A 286 -19.90 18.06 -11.54
C ALA A 286 -18.69 17.12 -11.55
N VAL A 287 -18.58 16.25 -10.55
CA VAL A 287 -17.54 15.20 -10.55
C VAL A 287 -17.75 14.22 -11.71
N GLU A 288 -19.00 13.90 -12.02
CA GLU A 288 -19.41 13.06 -13.15
C GLU A 288 -20.78 13.50 -13.64
N PHE A 289 -20.96 13.53 -14.96
CA PHE A 289 -22.27 13.73 -15.57
C PHE A 289 -22.90 12.40 -15.97
N SER A 290 -24.22 12.29 -15.82
CA SER A 290 -24.95 11.11 -16.27
C SER A 290 -24.89 10.97 -17.80
N TYR A 291 -24.99 9.74 -18.28
CA TYR A 291 -25.07 9.46 -19.71
C TYR A 291 -26.22 10.26 -20.36
N GLY A 292 -25.90 10.95 -21.45
CA GLY A 292 -26.87 11.77 -22.18
C GLY A 292 -27.12 13.16 -21.59
N HIS A 293 -26.27 13.67 -20.69
CA HIS A 293 -26.38 15.07 -20.21
C HIS A 293 -26.26 16.12 -21.33
N THR A 294 -25.70 15.75 -22.48
CA THR A 294 -25.64 16.55 -23.70
C THR A 294 -26.87 16.40 -24.61
N GLN A 295 -27.80 15.49 -24.30
CA GLN A 295 -28.98 15.25 -25.14
C GLN A 295 -29.90 16.47 -25.17
N GLY A 296 -30.21 16.93 -26.39
CA GLY A 296 -31.03 18.11 -26.62
C GLY A 296 -30.26 19.44 -26.58
N LEU A 297 -28.93 19.40 -26.44
CA LEU A 297 -28.06 20.56 -26.60
C LEU A 297 -27.46 20.56 -28.01
N ARG A 298 -27.31 21.75 -28.61
CA ARG A 298 -26.60 21.91 -29.88
C ARG A 298 -25.14 22.19 -29.60
N GLU A 299 -24.26 21.36 -30.12
CA GLU A 299 -22.81 21.56 -30.06
C GLU A 299 -22.36 22.57 -31.13
N ILE A 300 -21.46 23.47 -30.74
CA ILE A 300 -20.76 24.39 -31.62
C ILE A 300 -19.40 23.78 -31.91
N GLU A 301 -19.07 23.66 -33.19
CA GLU A 301 -17.76 23.20 -33.64
C GLU A 301 -16.73 24.33 -33.44
N GLY A 302 -15.86 24.19 -32.44
CA GLY A 302 -14.76 25.11 -32.21
C GLY A 302 -13.67 24.93 -33.28
N LYS A 303 -12.99 26.02 -33.64
CA LYS A 303 -11.84 25.94 -34.55
C LYS A 303 -10.56 25.85 -33.73
N PRO A 304 -9.69 24.84 -33.92
CA PRO A 304 -8.41 24.81 -33.22
C PRO A 304 -7.60 26.07 -33.57
N VAL A 305 -6.95 26.68 -32.58
CA VAL A 305 -6.07 27.83 -32.82
C VAL A 305 -4.94 27.39 -33.76
N ASP A 306 -4.66 28.23 -34.77
CA ASP A 306 -3.58 27.98 -35.73
C ASP A 306 -2.21 27.92 -35.02
N LEU A 307 -1.38 26.94 -35.42
CA LEU A 307 -0.02 26.80 -34.92
C LEU A 307 0.81 28.03 -35.28
N SER A 308 1.52 28.59 -34.30
CA SER A 308 2.50 29.61 -34.60
C SER A 308 3.67 29.00 -35.39
N PRO A 309 4.39 29.80 -36.20
CA PRO A 309 5.56 29.32 -36.92
C PRO A 309 6.67 28.75 -36.01
N GLU A 310 6.75 29.23 -34.76
CA GLU A 310 7.73 28.77 -33.77
C GLU A 310 7.35 27.42 -33.16
N GLU A 311 6.06 27.20 -32.87
CA GLU A 311 5.54 25.91 -32.41
C GLU A 311 5.64 24.86 -33.51
N GLN A 312 5.31 25.21 -34.76
CA GLN A 312 5.48 24.31 -35.90
C GLN A 312 6.94 23.89 -36.08
N ALA A 313 7.88 24.85 -35.98
CA ALA A 313 9.32 24.53 -36.05
C ALA A 313 9.78 23.61 -34.91
N THR A 314 9.16 23.71 -33.73
CA THR A 314 9.44 22.84 -32.59
C THR A 314 8.91 21.42 -32.82
N ILE A 315 7.70 21.29 -33.34
CA ILE A 315 7.11 19.98 -33.72
C ILE A 315 7.96 19.33 -34.82
N ASP A 316 8.35 20.09 -35.84
CA ASP A 316 9.18 19.58 -36.94
C ASP A 316 10.55 19.10 -36.43
N ALA A 317 11.14 19.81 -35.46
CA ALA A 317 12.39 19.40 -34.82
C ALA A 317 12.23 18.11 -33.98
N LEU A 318 11.15 18.00 -33.21
CA LEU A 318 10.82 16.82 -32.40
C LEU A 318 10.56 15.59 -33.28
N ASN A 319 9.78 15.74 -34.35
CA ASN A 319 9.53 14.67 -35.32
C ASN A 319 10.81 14.24 -36.06
N ALA A 320 11.71 15.20 -36.37
CA ALA A 320 13.00 14.88 -36.96
C ALA A 320 13.92 14.12 -35.98
N GLU A 321 13.85 14.45 -34.68
CA GLU A 321 14.55 13.71 -33.62
C GLU A 321 14.00 12.28 -33.49
N GLN A 322 12.67 12.12 -33.44
CA GLN A 322 12.00 10.81 -33.42
C GLN A 322 12.38 9.95 -34.62
N ALA A 323 12.25 10.47 -35.84
CA ALA A 323 12.58 9.74 -37.06
C ALA A 323 14.05 9.30 -37.11
N LYS A 324 14.95 10.12 -36.55
CA LYS A 324 16.37 9.77 -36.44
C LYS A 324 16.58 8.64 -35.43
N LEU A 325 15.96 8.71 -34.25
CA LEU A 325 16.05 7.66 -33.24
C LEU A 325 15.45 6.34 -33.74
N GLU A 326 14.31 6.38 -34.42
CA GLU A 326 13.71 5.20 -35.05
C GLU A 326 14.63 4.58 -36.11
N THR A 327 15.31 5.41 -36.92
CA THR A 327 16.25 4.93 -37.95
C THR A 327 17.53 4.35 -37.33
N ASP A 328 18.11 5.03 -36.34
CA ASP A 328 19.36 4.62 -35.70
C ASP A 328 19.20 3.29 -34.94
N TYR A 329 17.98 2.96 -34.51
CA TYR A 329 17.64 1.75 -33.74
C TYR A 329 16.69 0.78 -34.47
N GLN A 330 16.48 0.94 -35.78
CA GLN A 330 15.54 0.14 -36.57
C GLN A 330 15.86 -1.37 -36.58
N ASP A 331 17.15 -1.71 -36.55
CA ASP A 331 17.65 -3.10 -36.59
C ASP A 331 18.02 -3.63 -35.19
N ALA A 332 17.72 -2.88 -34.12
CA ALA A 332 18.00 -3.31 -32.75
C ALA A 332 16.92 -4.30 -32.27
N ASP A 333 17.34 -5.46 -31.74
CA ASP A 333 16.42 -6.45 -31.17
C ASP A 333 15.72 -5.93 -29.88
N GLU A 334 16.33 -4.96 -29.18
CA GLU A 334 15.78 -4.31 -27.98
C GLU A 334 16.30 -2.86 -27.90
N LEU A 335 15.40 -1.91 -27.64
CA LEU A 335 15.74 -0.50 -27.47
C LEU A 335 16.40 -0.28 -26.10
N PRO A 336 17.51 0.48 -26.01
CA PRO A 336 18.02 0.91 -24.71
C PRO A 336 16.98 1.74 -23.95
N ASP A 337 16.85 1.53 -22.64
CA ASP A 337 15.87 2.23 -21.77
C ASP A 337 15.90 3.76 -21.94
N GLU A 338 17.07 4.35 -22.15
CA GLU A 338 17.22 5.81 -22.37
C GLU A 338 16.56 6.29 -23.68
N ILE A 339 16.57 5.47 -24.72
CA ILE A 339 15.99 5.79 -26.03
C ILE A 339 14.48 5.58 -26.01
N ASP A 340 14.01 4.52 -25.36
CA ASP A 340 12.58 4.27 -25.11
C ASP A 340 11.96 5.43 -24.32
N GLN A 341 12.62 5.85 -23.24
CA GLN A 341 12.19 7.01 -22.46
C GLN A 341 12.16 8.30 -23.30
N ARG A 342 13.19 8.53 -24.14
CA ARG A 342 13.26 9.74 -24.97
C ARG A 342 12.18 9.77 -26.05
N LEU A 343 11.87 8.63 -26.67
CA LEU A 343 10.75 8.51 -27.61
C LEU A 343 9.42 8.84 -26.92
N GLY A 344 9.18 8.30 -25.72
CA GLY A 344 7.99 8.62 -24.93
C GLY A 344 7.86 10.10 -24.56
N GLU A 345 8.98 10.77 -24.25
CA GLU A 345 9.01 12.23 -24.02
C GLU A 345 8.65 13.02 -25.28
N ILE A 346 9.17 12.62 -26.44
CA ILE A 346 8.90 13.28 -27.72
C ILE A 346 7.43 13.11 -28.10
N GLU A 347 6.89 11.90 -28.02
CA GLU A 347 5.47 11.62 -28.28
C GLU A 347 4.55 12.44 -27.36
N SER A 348 4.88 12.51 -26.06
CA SER A 348 4.13 13.31 -25.10
C SER A 348 4.20 14.81 -25.42
N ALA A 349 5.36 15.30 -25.85
CA ALA A 349 5.55 16.69 -26.23
C ALA A 349 4.78 17.05 -27.52
N VAL A 350 4.78 16.17 -28.52
CA VAL A 350 4.02 16.37 -29.77
C VAL A 350 2.52 16.32 -29.48
N ALA A 351 2.05 15.35 -28.70
CA ALA A 351 0.64 15.26 -28.31
C ALA A 351 0.15 16.50 -27.54
N ALA A 352 1.01 17.14 -26.73
CA ALA A 352 0.68 18.39 -26.06
C ALA A 352 0.41 19.57 -27.02
N PHE A 353 1.01 19.55 -28.22
CA PHE A 353 0.70 20.52 -29.27
C PHE A 353 -0.57 20.18 -30.07
N GLU A 354 -1.10 18.96 -29.94
CA GLU A 354 -2.37 18.55 -30.55
C GLU A 354 -3.57 18.91 -29.66
N ASP A 355 -3.41 18.88 -28.33
CA ASP A 355 -4.42 19.29 -27.33
C ASP A 355 -4.54 20.82 -27.21
N ARG A 356 -4.97 21.47 -28.31
CA ARG A 356 -5.04 22.93 -28.43
C ARG A 356 -6.36 23.50 -27.92
N PRO A 357 -6.33 24.70 -27.30
CA PRO A 357 -7.54 25.41 -26.98
C PRO A 357 -8.32 25.70 -28.27
N MET A 358 -9.61 25.35 -28.26
CA MET A 358 -10.52 25.64 -29.37
C MET A 358 -10.94 27.11 -29.31
N PHE A 359 -10.81 27.81 -30.44
CA PHE A 359 -11.34 29.14 -30.64
C PHE A 359 -12.84 29.08 -30.93
N TYR A 360 -13.59 29.90 -30.22
CA TYR A 360 -15.02 30.13 -30.44
C TYR A 360 -15.24 31.62 -30.69
N GLU A 361 -16.12 31.95 -31.62
CA GLU A 361 -16.45 33.35 -31.90
C GLU A 361 -17.09 33.99 -30.64
N PRO A 362 -16.80 35.26 -30.29
CA PRO A 362 -17.33 35.90 -29.09
C PRO A 362 -18.87 35.89 -29.00
N THR A 363 -19.55 35.96 -30.14
CA THR A 363 -21.01 35.86 -30.25
C THR A 363 -21.54 34.46 -29.92
N GLU A 364 -20.71 33.44 -30.08
CA GLU A 364 -21.03 32.05 -29.78
C GLU A 364 -20.78 31.71 -28.32
N ILE A 365 -19.68 32.21 -27.74
CA ILE A 365 -19.36 32.09 -26.32
C ILE A 365 -20.49 32.70 -25.46
N ALA A 366 -21.05 33.83 -25.87
CA ALA A 366 -22.12 34.52 -25.14
C ALA A 366 -23.46 33.75 -25.07
N ARG A 367 -23.66 32.71 -25.90
CA ARG A 367 -24.87 31.87 -25.96
C ARG A 367 -24.64 30.42 -25.55
N ALA A 368 -23.40 29.96 -25.64
CA ALA A 368 -23.03 28.60 -25.29
C ALA A 368 -22.56 28.51 -23.83
N GLY A 369 -22.49 27.28 -23.34
CA GLY A 369 -21.94 26.96 -22.04
C GLY A 369 -20.96 25.80 -22.07
N VAL A 370 -20.42 25.53 -20.90
CA VAL A 370 -19.30 24.59 -20.69
C VAL A 370 -19.68 23.59 -19.62
N PHE A 371 -19.36 22.31 -19.86
CA PHE A 371 -19.35 21.28 -18.84
C PHE A 371 -17.93 21.06 -18.33
N ILE A 372 -17.78 21.04 -17.01
CA ILE A 372 -16.50 20.75 -16.35
C ILE A 372 -16.71 19.50 -15.50
N SER A 373 -15.92 18.47 -15.77
CA SER A 373 -15.94 17.21 -15.04
C SER A 373 -14.56 16.58 -14.90
N ILE A 374 -14.51 15.43 -14.23
CA ILE A 374 -13.30 14.63 -14.10
C ILE A 374 -13.45 13.39 -14.99
N ASP A 375 -12.49 13.17 -15.88
CA ASP A 375 -12.48 12.00 -16.77
C ASP A 375 -12.22 10.68 -16.00
N SER A 376 -12.21 9.55 -16.71
CA SER A 376 -11.94 8.24 -16.09
C SER A 376 -10.51 8.08 -15.55
N GLU A 377 -9.58 8.92 -15.99
CA GLU A 377 -8.16 8.92 -15.62
C GLU A 377 -7.84 9.99 -14.55
N GLY A 378 -8.86 10.68 -14.03
CA GLY A 378 -8.68 11.70 -12.99
C GLY A 378 -8.17 13.04 -13.52
N ARG A 379 -8.27 13.30 -14.83
CA ARG A 379 -7.92 14.60 -15.43
C ARG A 379 -9.14 15.50 -15.57
N LEU A 380 -8.88 16.80 -15.67
CA LEU A 380 -9.91 17.79 -15.92
C LEU A 380 -10.47 17.61 -17.34
N SER A 381 -11.75 17.33 -17.47
CA SER A 381 -12.47 17.33 -18.75
C SER A 381 -13.29 18.61 -18.87
N VAL A 382 -13.06 19.37 -19.95
CA VAL A 382 -13.75 20.64 -20.20
C VAL A 382 -14.41 20.61 -21.57
N ASP A 383 -15.69 20.26 -21.59
CA ASP A 383 -16.47 20.18 -22.82
C ASP A 383 -17.14 21.53 -23.09
N ARG A 384 -16.59 22.29 -24.05
CA ARG A 384 -17.03 23.64 -24.43
C ARG A 384 -18.02 23.61 -25.59
N GLY A 385 -18.81 24.67 -25.74
CA GLY A 385 -19.60 24.90 -26.96
C GLY A 385 -21.03 24.37 -26.97
N TYR A 386 -21.68 24.20 -25.80
CA TYR A 386 -23.06 23.68 -25.76
C TYR A 386 -24.12 24.78 -25.65
N VAL A 387 -25.03 24.85 -26.62
CA VAL A 387 -26.16 25.80 -26.60
C VAL A 387 -27.41 25.09 -26.11
N ARG A 388 -28.08 25.70 -25.12
CA ARG A 388 -29.39 25.23 -24.64
C ARG A 388 -30.50 25.66 -25.60
N PRO A 389 -31.60 24.88 -25.73
CA PRO A 389 -32.73 25.27 -26.58
C PRO A 389 -33.32 26.64 -26.27
N GLU A 390 -33.26 27.05 -24.99
CA GLU A 390 -33.71 28.38 -24.52
C GLU A 390 -32.79 29.54 -24.96
N ASP A 391 -31.58 29.22 -25.40
CA ASP A 391 -30.53 30.16 -25.77
C ASP A 391 -30.29 30.21 -27.29
N GLU A 392 -31.11 29.50 -28.07
CA GLU A 392 -31.07 29.56 -29.53
C GLU A 392 -31.67 30.87 -30.04
N VAL A 393 -31.03 31.45 -31.07
CA VAL A 393 -31.58 32.60 -31.78
C VAL A 393 -32.76 32.10 -32.61
N PRO A 394 -33.96 32.72 -32.53
CA PRO A 394 -35.04 32.39 -33.46
C PRO A 394 -34.51 32.50 -34.89
N ALA A 395 -34.68 31.43 -35.67
CA ALA A 395 -34.34 31.47 -37.09
C ALA A 395 -35.07 32.67 -37.72
N SER A 396 -34.31 33.62 -38.28
CA SER A 396 -34.91 34.63 -39.14
C SER A 396 -35.44 33.91 -40.37
N ASP A 397 -36.76 33.74 -40.44
CA ASP A 397 -37.45 33.30 -41.65
C ASP A 397 -36.99 34.17 -42.84
N PRO A 398 -36.63 33.58 -44.00
CA PRO A 398 -36.39 34.35 -45.19
C PRO A 398 -37.75 34.67 -45.83
N ASP A 399 -38.44 35.70 -45.35
CA ASP A 399 -39.65 36.20 -46.03
C ASP A 399 -39.38 37.56 -46.71
N VAL A 400 -39.50 37.51 -48.04
CA VAL A 400 -40.10 38.49 -48.97
C VAL A 400 -39.97 39.98 -48.60
N GLY A 401 -39.26 40.72 -49.47
CA GLY A 401 -38.85 42.10 -49.24
C GLY A 401 -39.88 43.21 -49.51
N GLN A 402 -39.48 44.44 -49.14
CA GLN A 402 -39.69 45.68 -49.88
C GLN A 402 -38.93 46.84 -49.20
N ASP A 403 -38.28 47.66 -50.03
CA ASP A 403 -37.61 48.91 -49.67
C ASP A 403 -38.58 49.95 -49.07
N ALA A 404 -38.16 50.65 -48.02
CA ALA A 404 -38.15 52.12 -47.95
C ALA A 404 -37.53 52.63 -46.64
N ASP A 405 -36.65 53.61 -46.83
CA ASP A 405 -35.80 54.35 -45.91
C ASP A 405 -36.55 55.18 -44.85
N VAL A 406 -35.93 55.41 -43.68
CA VAL A 406 -35.78 56.70 -42.97
C VAL A 406 -35.03 56.48 -41.65
N SER A 407 -33.96 57.28 -41.50
CA SER A 407 -32.98 57.35 -40.42
C SER A 407 -33.52 57.96 -39.11
N THR A 408 -32.89 57.66 -37.96
CA THR A 408 -32.01 58.57 -37.17
C THR A 408 -31.98 58.25 -35.65
N GLU A 409 -30.75 58.18 -35.11
CA GLU A 409 -30.27 58.44 -33.74
C GLU A 409 -30.60 57.50 -32.56
N GLY A 410 -29.59 56.70 -32.19
CA GLY A 410 -28.71 57.06 -31.06
C GLY A 410 -29.16 56.68 -29.65
N GLN A 411 -28.71 55.53 -29.17
CA GLN A 411 -28.36 55.35 -27.76
C GLN A 411 -27.27 54.29 -27.60
N GLU A 412 -26.07 54.74 -27.22
CA GLU A 412 -24.97 53.90 -26.75
C GLU A 412 -25.37 53.18 -25.46
N GLU A 413 -25.82 51.94 -25.57
CA GLU A 413 -25.78 51.01 -24.45
C GLU A 413 -24.37 50.42 -24.36
N ARG A 414 -23.66 50.80 -23.30
CA ARG A 414 -22.42 50.13 -22.88
C ARG A 414 -22.72 48.64 -22.69
N PRO A 415 -21.95 47.71 -23.27
CA PRO A 415 -22.20 46.29 -23.06
C PRO A 415 -21.94 45.98 -21.58
N SER A 416 -23.00 45.71 -20.84
CA SER A 416 -22.91 45.04 -19.56
C SER A 416 -22.40 43.63 -19.82
N VAL A 417 -21.18 43.34 -19.37
CA VAL A 417 -20.60 42.00 -19.46
C VAL A 417 -21.60 41.00 -18.85
N PRO A 418 -22.12 40.02 -19.62
CA PRO A 418 -23.04 39.04 -19.07
C PRO A 418 -22.32 38.26 -17.96
N ARG A 419 -22.90 38.23 -16.77
CA ARG A 419 -22.38 37.43 -15.65
C ARG A 419 -22.62 35.95 -15.96
N THR A 420 -21.54 35.19 -16.17
CA THR A 420 -21.56 33.73 -16.28
C THR A 420 -22.21 33.10 -15.05
N VAL A 421 -23.18 32.21 -15.27
CA VAL A 421 -23.84 31.47 -14.18
C VAL A 421 -23.10 30.13 -13.99
N ILE A 422 -22.44 29.96 -12.84
CA ILE A 422 -21.81 28.69 -12.46
C ILE A 422 -22.81 27.85 -11.66
N GLY A 423 -23.29 26.76 -12.26
CA GLY A 423 -24.12 25.76 -11.60
C GLY A 423 -23.28 24.57 -11.15
N VAL A 424 -23.19 24.31 -9.84
CA VAL A 424 -22.57 23.09 -9.33
C VAL A 424 -23.63 22.01 -9.20
N GLY A 425 -23.56 21.00 -10.04
CA GLY A 425 -24.39 19.80 -9.94
C GLY A 425 -24.00 19.02 -8.70
N ALA A 426 -24.73 19.22 -7.61
CA ALA A 426 -24.56 18.41 -6.41
C ALA A 426 -24.89 16.96 -6.76
N VAL A 427 -23.88 16.09 -6.77
CA VAL A 427 -24.07 14.64 -6.77
C VAL A 427 -24.88 14.33 -5.52
N LEU A 428 -26.16 14.04 -5.71
CA LEU A 428 -27.03 13.49 -4.68
C LEU A 428 -26.45 12.12 -4.32
N LEU A 429 -25.61 12.05 -3.29
CA LEU A 429 -25.22 10.81 -2.66
C LEU A 429 -26.50 10.11 -2.18
N MET A 430 -27.03 9.20 -3.01
CA MET A 430 -28.05 8.24 -2.58
C MET A 430 -27.41 7.30 -1.56
N LEU A 431 -27.35 7.75 -0.30
CA LEU A 431 -27.31 6.86 0.85
C LEU A 431 -28.61 6.05 0.83
N LYS A 432 -28.52 4.86 0.22
CA LYS A 432 -29.56 3.83 0.22
C LYS A 432 -29.72 3.32 1.65
N LYS A 433 -30.43 4.08 2.50
CA LYS A 433 -30.96 3.60 3.78
C LYS A 433 -32.01 2.53 3.48
N MET A 434 -31.56 1.28 3.34
CA MET A 434 -32.40 0.11 3.52
C MET A 434 -32.73 -0.07 5.01
N THR A 435 -33.54 0.84 5.57
CA THR A 435 -34.33 0.49 6.75
C THR A 435 -35.58 -0.23 6.26
N ARG A 436 -35.52 -1.56 6.27
CA ARG A 436 -36.69 -2.44 6.17
C ARG A 436 -37.65 -2.11 7.31
N THR A 437 -38.62 -1.26 7.06
CA THR A 437 -39.82 -1.12 7.89
C THR A 437 -40.68 -2.36 7.61
N ARG A 438 -40.71 -3.30 8.57
CA ARG A 438 -41.70 -4.40 8.58
C ARG A 438 -43.10 -3.77 8.70
N PRO A 439 -44.07 -4.09 7.83
CA PRO A 439 -45.46 -3.78 8.12
C PRO A 439 -45.96 -4.73 9.22
N GLY A 440 -46.51 -4.12 10.26
CA GLY A 440 -47.10 -4.83 11.40
C GLY A 440 -48.23 -5.76 10.97
N LEU A 441 -48.19 -6.98 11.51
CA LEU A 441 -49.34 -7.87 11.58
C LEU A 441 -50.41 -7.18 12.44
N CYS A 442 -51.52 -6.76 11.81
CA CYS A 442 -52.76 -6.50 12.50
C CYS A 442 -53.67 -7.73 12.34
N ARG A 443 -54.01 -8.35 13.48
CA ARG A 443 -55.00 -9.43 13.65
C ARG A 443 -56.36 -9.03 13.08
N ILE A 444 -57.07 -9.96 12.42
CA ILE A 444 -58.51 -10.19 12.57
C ILE A 444 -58.81 -11.67 12.23
N GLY A 445 -59.55 -12.38 13.08
CA GLY A 445 -60.25 -13.64 12.77
C GLY A 445 -59.79 -14.85 13.57
#